data_AF-A0A382PHQ9-F1
#
_entry.id   AF-A0A382PHQ9-F1
#
_cell.length_a   1.000
_cell.length_b   1.000
_cell.length_c   1.000
_cell.angle_alpha   90.00
_cell.angle_beta   90.00
_cell.angle_gamma   90.00
#
_symmetry.space_group_name_H-M   'P 1'
#
loop_
_entity.id
_entity.type
_entity.pdbx_description
1 polymer ?
#
loop_
_entity_poly.entity_id
_entity_poly.type
_entity_poly.pdbx_seq_one_letter_code
_entity_poly.pdbx_strand_id
1 'polypeptide(L)'
;RHKKLTGKLREQDIALAFLKVQRYRTTIDPLEKQIKEYRHLRASKTTESSIHEKELKQYRETYSLQEKELNALQTQMTLLVERQQTLRQDILVWTEKGRSALANIDRQEQEYVLNDEKIDLLQSRSEELEQELTEIELEINGKIDHYKIEKDTFQTLESVYLRTVEDLDGLQNDRWQFQQDIASQRSLYDRTISMVEEKESLCEKLNERILEQKQNEKIYRGRQKQIDVQSKAIDQKLASSKNNLDKIESKLQILQIEEQELVKQYHHLSAKKDSLESQNSFYQELVESKEGFPEGTRYVLENPKKFPNVLGTVADVFLVDDLYRDALESGLGDLSHCMITKDK
;
A
#
# COMPACT_ATOMS: atom_id res chain seq x y z
N ARG A 1 95.66 -213.35 88.84
CA ARG A 1 94.54 -213.30 87.87
C ARG A 1 93.47 -212.32 88.35
N HIS A 2 93.10 -211.37 87.50
CA HIS A 2 91.88 -210.54 87.47
C HIS A 2 91.47 -209.55 88.59
N LYS A 3 92.14 -209.44 89.76
CA LYS A 3 91.78 -208.39 90.77
C LYS A 3 92.70 -207.17 90.83
N LYS A 4 93.94 -207.25 90.33
CA LYS A 4 94.93 -206.14 90.35
C LYS A 4 94.83 -205.16 89.16
N LEU A 5 94.06 -205.48 88.12
CA LEU A 5 93.95 -204.63 86.91
C LEU A 5 92.65 -203.79 86.84
N THR A 6 91.57 -204.24 87.48
CA THR A 6 90.25 -203.55 87.46
C THR A 6 90.12 -202.41 88.48
N GLY A 7 90.94 -202.40 89.54
CA GLY A 7 90.98 -201.29 90.50
C GLY A 7 91.62 -200.01 89.94
N LYS A 8 92.72 -200.14 89.20
CA LYS A 8 93.46 -198.99 88.65
C LYS A 8 92.70 -198.21 87.56
N LEU A 9 91.77 -198.86 86.86
CA LEU A 9 90.97 -198.23 85.81
C LEU A 9 89.89 -197.28 86.38
N ARG A 10 89.27 -197.63 87.51
CA ARG A 10 88.25 -196.77 88.16
C ARG A 10 88.81 -195.48 88.75
N GLU A 11 90.00 -195.51 89.32
CA GLU A 11 90.62 -194.32 89.91
C GLU A 11 91.04 -193.30 88.84
N GLN A 12 91.47 -193.76 87.66
CA GLN A 12 91.82 -192.86 86.55
C GLN A 12 90.58 -192.20 85.91
N ASP A 13 89.45 -192.89 85.82
CA ASP A 13 88.20 -192.30 85.29
C ASP A 13 87.62 -191.21 86.21
N ILE A 14 87.70 -191.38 87.54
CA ILE A 14 87.23 -190.36 88.50
C ILE A 14 88.10 -189.09 88.44
N ALA A 15 89.42 -189.24 88.30
CA ALA A 15 90.33 -188.11 88.15
C ALA A 15 90.07 -187.32 86.86
N LEU A 16 89.75 -188.01 85.76
CA LEU A 16 89.46 -187.37 84.47
C LEU A 16 88.14 -186.59 84.50
N ALA A 17 87.12 -187.09 85.21
CA ALA A 17 85.84 -186.40 85.39
C ALA A 17 85.96 -185.08 86.18
N PHE A 18 86.75 -185.06 87.25
CA PHE A 18 86.97 -183.85 88.06
C PHE A 18 87.64 -182.73 87.26
N LEU A 19 88.64 -183.07 86.45
CA LEU A 19 89.31 -182.10 85.57
C LEU A 19 88.37 -181.50 84.51
N LYS A 20 87.40 -182.27 84.00
CA LYS A 20 86.40 -181.75 83.05
C LYS A 20 85.44 -180.75 83.72
N VAL A 21 84.95 -181.03 84.92
CA VAL A 21 84.02 -180.14 85.63
C VAL A 21 84.71 -178.81 86.00
N GLN A 22 85.97 -178.86 86.43
CA GLN A 22 86.71 -177.66 86.78
C GLN A 22 87.01 -176.78 85.56
N ARG A 23 87.27 -177.38 84.38
CA ARG A 23 87.39 -176.66 83.11
C ARG A 23 86.11 -175.93 82.70
N TYR A 24 84.94 -176.55 82.87
CA TYR A 24 83.68 -175.89 82.52
C TYR A 24 83.35 -174.73 83.46
N ARG A 25 83.65 -174.86 84.76
CA ARG A 25 83.48 -173.75 85.72
C ARG A 25 84.40 -172.57 85.40
N THR A 26 85.66 -172.80 85.04
CA THR A 26 86.57 -171.71 84.67
C THR A 26 86.16 -171.01 83.37
N THR A 27 85.41 -171.66 82.49
CA THR A 27 84.87 -171.01 81.26
C THR A 27 83.55 -170.26 81.46
N ILE A 28 82.71 -170.65 82.42
CA ILE A 28 81.35 -170.06 82.59
C ILE A 28 81.38 -168.75 83.38
N ASP A 29 82.15 -168.67 84.46
CA ASP A 29 82.23 -167.47 85.32
C ASP A 29 82.52 -166.15 84.59
N PRO A 30 83.47 -166.07 83.62
CA PRO A 30 83.73 -164.82 82.91
C PRO A 30 82.58 -164.42 81.96
N LEU A 31 81.86 -165.38 81.38
CA LEU A 31 80.74 -165.10 80.47
C LEU A 31 79.53 -164.53 81.21
N GLU A 32 79.22 -165.02 82.41
CA GLU A 32 78.13 -164.47 83.22
C GLU A 32 78.39 -163.02 83.66
N LYS A 33 79.66 -162.67 83.95
CA LYS A 33 80.04 -161.28 84.26
C LYS A 33 79.82 -160.36 83.06
N GLN A 34 80.25 -160.78 81.86
CA GLN A 34 80.04 -159.99 80.64
C GLN A 34 78.55 -159.75 80.34
N ILE A 35 77.69 -160.77 80.51
CA ILE A 35 76.24 -160.62 80.27
C ILE A 35 75.60 -159.59 81.21
N LYS A 36 76.03 -159.53 82.48
CA LYS A 36 75.53 -158.53 83.44
C LYS A 36 75.96 -157.11 83.05
N GLU A 37 77.20 -156.91 82.61
CA GLU A 37 77.69 -155.61 82.15
C GLU A 37 76.94 -155.09 80.91
N TYR A 38 76.69 -155.93 79.91
CA TYR A 38 75.93 -155.53 78.72
C TYR A 38 74.48 -155.14 79.03
N ARG A 39 73.85 -155.78 80.02
CA ARG A 39 72.49 -155.39 80.45
C ARG A 39 72.47 -154.00 81.10
N HIS A 40 73.47 -153.65 81.91
CA HIS A 40 73.58 -152.31 82.49
C HIS A 40 73.84 -151.23 81.43
N LEU A 41 74.75 -151.47 80.48
CA LEU A 41 75.04 -150.54 79.37
C LEU A 41 73.83 -150.30 78.46
N ARG A 42 72.99 -151.31 78.25
CA ARG A 42 71.76 -151.15 77.45
C ARG A 42 70.74 -150.29 78.17
N ALA A 43 70.55 -150.50 79.47
CA ALA A 43 69.61 -149.72 80.27
C ALA A 43 70.02 -148.24 80.35
N SER A 44 71.32 -147.94 80.53
CA SER A 44 71.80 -146.55 80.57
C SER A 44 71.66 -145.81 79.22
N LYS A 45 71.95 -146.48 78.10
CA LYS A 45 71.76 -145.87 76.77
C LYS A 45 70.30 -145.61 76.42
N THR A 46 69.37 -146.47 76.86
CA THR A 46 67.94 -146.24 76.64
C THR A 46 67.40 -145.04 77.43
N THR A 47 67.97 -144.76 78.61
CA THR A 47 67.60 -143.58 79.41
C THR A 47 68.14 -142.28 78.81
N GLU A 48 69.38 -142.27 78.31
CA GLU A 48 69.98 -141.09 77.65
C GLU A 48 69.25 -140.73 76.34
N SER A 49 68.93 -141.73 75.51
CA SER A 49 68.16 -141.49 74.27
C SER A 49 66.76 -140.92 74.54
N SER A 50 66.14 -141.30 75.66
CA SER A 50 64.83 -140.78 76.06
C SER A 50 64.89 -139.31 76.48
N ILE A 51 65.97 -138.90 77.14
CA ILE A 51 66.21 -137.50 77.54
C ILE A 51 66.42 -136.64 76.30
N HIS A 52 67.29 -137.06 75.38
CA HIS A 52 67.53 -136.31 74.15
C HIS A 52 66.29 -136.21 73.25
N GLU A 53 65.45 -137.25 73.18
CA GLU A 53 64.20 -137.17 72.41
C GLU A 53 63.20 -136.16 73.00
N LYS A 54 63.16 -136.02 74.33
CA LYS A 54 62.35 -134.99 75.01
C LYS A 54 62.90 -133.59 74.74
N GLU A 55 64.21 -133.39 74.84
CA GLU A 55 64.87 -132.13 74.50
C GLU A 55 64.60 -131.73 73.04
N LEU A 56 64.68 -132.67 72.10
CA LEU A 56 64.45 -132.42 70.69
C LEU A 56 62.99 -132.05 70.38
N LYS A 57 62.03 -132.64 71.11
CA LYS A 57 60.61 -132.23 71.04
C LYS A 57 60.42 -130.81 71.59
N GLN A 58 61.03 -130.48 72.73
CA GLN A 58 61.00 -129.13 73.29
C GLN A 58 61.61 -128.09 72.33
N TYR A 59 62.74 -128.41 71.67
CA TYR A 59 63.31 -127.53 70.67
C TYR A 59 62.40 -127.35 69.45
N ARG A 60 61.75 -128.41 68.96
CA ARG A 60 60.79 -128.28 67.84
C ARG A 60 59.58 -127.43 68.21
N GLU A 61 59.05 -127.58 69.42
CA GLU A 61 57.93 -126.78 69.92
C GLU A 61 58.33 -125.30 70.03
N THR A 62 59.51 -125.01 70.59
CA THR A 62 60.03 -123.64 70.69
C THR A 62 60.29 -123.02 69.32
N TYR A 63 60.90 -123.75 68.38
CA TYR A 63 61.06 -123.28 66.99
C TYR A 63 59.72 -123.01 66.30
N SER A 64 58.72 -123.87 66.50
CA SER A 64 57.38 -123.66 65.92
C SER A 64 56.69 -122.43 66.50
N LEU A 65 56.87 -122.15 67.79
CA LEU A 65 56.36 -120.92 68.41
C LEU A 65 57.09 -119.68 67.86
N GLN A 66 58.42 -119.72 67.78
CA GLN A 66 59.22 -118.64 67.21
C GLN A 66 58.89 -118.36 65.74
N GLU A 67 58.61 -119.40 64.95
CA GLU A 67 58.19 -119.25 63.55
C GLU A 67 56.82 -118.56 63.45
N LYS A 68 55.87 -118.90 64.31
CA LYS A 68 54.56 -118.21 64.37
C LYS A 68 54.70 -116.75 64.79
N GLU A 69 55.52 -116.48 65.79
CA GLU A 69 55.82 -115.11 66.22
C GLU A 69 56.49 -114.31 65.11
N LEU A 70 57.46 -114.90 64.41
CA LEU A 70 58.14 -114.27 63.29
C LEU A 70 57.19 -113.98 62.13
N ASN A 71 56.30 -114.90 61.78
CA ASN A 71 55.27 -114.67 60.75
C ASN A 71 54.26 -113.59 61.17
N ALA A 72 53.87 -113.55 62.44
CA ALA A 72 53.01 -112.48 62.97
C ALA A 72 53.72 -111.11 62.91
N LEU A 73 55.00 -111.05 63.27
CA LEU A 73 55.81 -109.84 63.13
C LEU A 73 56.00 -109.43 61.67
N GLN A 74 56.18 -110.39 60.75
CA GLN A 74 56.27 -110.10 59.32
C GLN A 74 54.97 -109.51 58.76
N THR A 75 53.81 -110.06 59.12
CA THR A 75 52.52 -109.52 58.66
C THR A 75 52.23 -108.13 59.24
N GLN A 76 52.59 -107.89 60.50
CA GLN A 76 52.54 -106.54 61.08
C GLN A 76 53.50 -105.59 60.36
N MET A 77 54.72 -106.05 60.04
CA MET A 77 55.69 -105.25 59.31
C MET A 77 55.19 -104.88 57.91
N THR A 78 54.57 -105.81 57.16
CA THR A 78 54.02 -105.51 55.83
C THR A 78 52.88 -104.49 55.92
N LEU A 79 51.97 -104.63 56.89
CA LEU A 79 50.88 -103.67 57.11
C LEU A 79 51.42 -102.28 57.48
N LEU A 80 52.46 -102.21 58.32
CA LEU A 80 53.10 -100.95 58.66
C LEU A 80 53.80 -100.32 57.45
N VAL A 81 54.45 -101.11 56.60
CA VAL A 81 55.08 -100.64 55.36
C VAL A 81 54.03 -100.12 54.38
N GLU A 82 52.92 -100.82 54.18
CA GLU A 82 51.81 -100.37 53.32
C GLU A 82 51.23 -99.05 53.84
N ARG A 83 50.95 -98.96 55.15
CA ARG A 83 50.49 -97.71 55.77
C ARG A 83 51.52 -96.59 55.64
N GLN A 84 52.80 -96.89 55.75
CA GLN A 84 53.86 -95.91 55.53
C GLN A 84 53.86 -95.41 54.07
N GLN A 85 53.62 -96.30 53.10
CA GLN A 85 53.56 -95.94 51.68
C GLN A 85 52.35 -95.06 51.34
N THR A 86 51.16 -95.40 51.85
CA THR A 86 49.96 -94.58 51.64
C THR A 86 50.11 -93.20 52.28
N LEU A 87 50.62 -93.13 53.51
CA LEU A 87 50.92 -91.85 54.16
C LEU A 87 51.94 -91.02 53.38
N ARG A 88 52.97 -91.65 52.80
CA ARG A 88 53.94 -90.94 51.95
C ARG A 88 53.30 -90.40 50.68
N GLN A 89 52.42 -91.18 50.05
CA GLN A 89 51.69 -90.74 48.87
C GLN A 89 50.77 -89.57 49.20
N ASP A 90 50.03 -89.64 50.30
CA ASP A 90 49.19 -88.54 50.77
C ASP A 90 50.05 -87.30 51.05
N ILE A 91 51.14 -87.41 51.81
CA ILE A 91 52.04 -86.28 52.06
C ILE A 91 52.50 -85.64 50.73
N LEU A 92 52.83 -86.44 49.71
CA LEU A 92 53.20 -85.92 48.40
C LEU A 92 52.04 -85.14 47.74
N VAL A 93 50.85 -85.73 47.67
CA VAL A 93 49.68 -85.07 47.06
C VAL A 93 49.32 -83.79 47.81
N TRP A 94 49.35 -83.80 49.13
CA TRP A 94 49.00 -82.65 49.96
C TRP A 94 50.05 -81.55 49.87
N THR A 95 51.34 -81.91 49.80
CA THR A 95 52.41 -80.91 49.58
C THR A 95 52.34 -80.29 48.20
N GLU A 96 52.01 -81.06 47.16
CA GLU A 96 51.81 -80.52 45.81
C GLU A 96 50.58 -79.61 45.73
N LYS A 97 49.45 -80.02 46.33
CA LYS A 97 48.26 -79.17 46.46
C LYS A 97 48.52 -77.88 47.25
N GLY A 98 49.32 -77.97 48.32
CA GLY A 98 49.73 -76.81 49.10
C GLY A 98 50.58 -75.84 48.27
N ARG A 99 51.55 -76.36 47.51
CA ARG A 99 52.38 -75.56 46.60
C ARG A 99 51.56 -74.89 45.49
N SER A 100 50.63 -75.61 44.88
CA SER A 100 49.79 -75.03 43.82
C SER A 100 48.80 -74.00 44.36
N ALA A 101 48.25 -74.21 45.56
CA ALA A 101 47.42 -73.21 46.23
C ALA A 101 48.21 -71.94 46.55
N LEU A 102 49.43 -72.07 47.08
CA LEU A 102 50.32 -70.92 47.35
C LEU A 102 50.65 -70.15 46.06
N ALA A 103 51.05 -70.85 44.99
CA ALA A 103 51.34 -70.20 43.71
C ALA A 103 50.12 -69.46 43.12
N ASN A 104 48.91 -70.00 43.33
CA ASN A 104 47.67 -69.32 42.93
C ASN A 104 47.38 -68.07 43.77
N ILE A 105 47.66 -68.11 45.09
CA ILE A 105 47.53 -66.96 45.97
C ILE A 105 48.51 -65.87 45.55
N ASP A 106 49.80 -66.20 45.37
CA ASP A 106 50.82 -65.24 44.95
C ASP A 106 50.45 -64.57 43.61
N ARG A 107 49.93 -65.34 42.65
CA ARG A 107 49.43 -64.80 41.38
C ARG A 107 48.25 -63.86 41.60
N GLN A 108 47.27 -64.24 42.43
CA GLN A 108 46.10 -63.40 42.71
C GLN A 108 46.49 -62.10 43.41
N GLU A 109 47.47 -62.13 44.32
CA GLU A 109 47.99 -60.94 44.98
C GLU A 109 48.63 -59.98 43.95
N GLN A 110 49.41 -60.50 43.00
CA GLN A 110 49.96 -59.69 41.91
C GLN A 110 48.87 -59.09 41.02
N GLU A 111 47.87 -59.88 40.64
CA GLU A 111 46.73 -59.39 39.85
C GLU A 111 45.92 -58.33 40.60
N TYR A 112 45.77 -58.47 41.92
CA TYR A 112 45.09 -57.50 42.76
C TYR A 112 45.85 -56.16 42.77
N VAL A 113 47.17 -56.18 42.99
CA VAL A 113 48.00 -54.96 42.95
C VAL A 113 47.92 -54.27 41.58
N LEU A 114 48.02 -55.03 40.48
CA LEU A 114 47.91 -54.46 39.13
C LEU A 114 46.52 -53.87 38.85
N ASN A 115 45.47 -54.48 39.38
CA ASN A 115 44.12 -53.95 39.25
C ASN A 115 43.92 -52.68 40.08
N ASP A 116 44.47 -52.61 41.29
CA ASP A 116 44.45 -51.42 42.14
C ASP A 116 45.18 -50.25 41.45
N GLU A 117 46.39 -50.48 40.92
CA GLU A 117 47.12 -49.47 40.13
C GLU A 117 46.30 -48.99 38.91
N LYS A 118 45.59 -49.90 38.25
CA LYS A 118 44.72 -49.56 37.12
C LYS A 118 43.49 -48.75 37.55
N ILE A 119 42.93 -49.04 38.73
CA ILE A 119 41.81 -48.27 39.29
C ILE A 119 42.28 -46.85 39.58
N ASP A 120 43.45 -46.67 40.20
CA ASP A 120 44.01 -45.35 40.51
C ASP A 120 44.25 -44.53 39.24
N LEU A 121 44.81 -45.14 38.19
CA LEU A 121 45.00 -44.50 36.89
C LEU A 121 43.67 -44.09 36.22
N LEU A 122 42.63 -44.92 36.34
CA LEU A 122 41.32 -44.59 35.79
C LEU A 122 40.64 -43.47 36.58
N GLN A 123 40.82 -43.45 37.90
CA GLN A 123 40.31 -42.37 38.76
C GLN A 123 40.97 -41.04 38.42
N SER A 124 42.31 -41.00 38.31
CA SER A 124 43.02 -39.78 37.93
C SER A 124 42.59 -39.28 36.55
N ARG A 125 42.39 -40.19 35.59
CA ARG A 125 41.90 -39.81 34.25
C ARG A 125 40.46 -39.30 34.29
N SER A 126 39.61 -39.85 35.17
CA SER A 126 38.24 -39.34 35.37
C SER A 126 38.26 -37.91 35.90
N GLU A 127 39.10 -37.64 36.90
CA GLU A 127 39.25 -36.31 37.48
C GLU A 127 39.77 -35.28 36.46
N GLU A 128 40.75 -35.66 35.63
CA GLU A 128 41.21 -34.83 34.51
C GLU A 128 40.08 -34.51 33.53
N LEU A 129 39.29 -35.51 33.13
CA LEU A 129 38.17 -35.31 32.21
C LEU A 129 37.06 -34.45 32.83
N GLU A 130 36.80 -34.58 34.13
CA GLU A 130 35.86 -33.73 34.84
C GLU A 130 36.33 -32.27 34.85
N GLN A 131 37.62 -32.01 35.08
CA GLN A 131 38.20 -30.68 34.98
C GLN A 131 38.06 -30.11 33.56
N GLU A 132 38.44 -30.87 32.53
CA GLU A 132 38.29 -30.48 31.13
C GLU A 132 36.81 -30.15 30.79
N LEU A 133 35.85 -30.93 31.28
CA LEU A 133 34.42 -30.66 31.09
C LEU A 133 33.99 -29.35 31.76
N THR A 134 34.42 -29.10 32.99
CA THR A 134 34.08 -27.84 33.68
C THR A 134 34.67 -26.61 32.98
N GLU A 135 35.89 -26.70 32.45
CA GLU A 135 36.51 -25.62 31.66
C GLU A 135 35.72 -25.35 30.39
N ILE A 136 35.37 -26.40 29.64
CA ILE A 136 34.57 -26.29 28.41
C ILE A 136 33.18 -25.71 28.72
N GLU A 137 32.54 -26.12 29.81
CA GLU A 137 31.24 -25.57 30.23
C GLU A 137 31.34 -24.06 30.52
N LEU A 138 32.40 -23.61 31.21
CA LEU A 138 32.63 -22.19 31.46
C LEU A 138 32.87 -21.42 30.16
N GLU A 139 33.65 -21.96 29.22
CA GLU A 139 33.85 -21.35 27.91
C GLU A 139 32.55 -21.24 27.10
N ILE A 140 31.75 -22.31 27.09
CA ILE A 140 30.45 -22.34 26.41
C ILE A 140 29.51 -21.29 27.02
N ASN A 141 29.42 -21.23 28.35
CA ASN A 141 28.59 -20.25 29.04
C ASN A 141 29.05 -18.82 28.73
N GLY A 142 30.36 -18.57 28.70
CA GLY A 142 30.93 -17.28 28.29
C GLY A 142 30.54 -16.89 26.86
N LYS A 143 30.59 -17.83 25.91
CA LYS A 143 30.15 -17.60 24.52
C LYS A 143 28.64 -17.37 24.41
N ILE A 144 27.84 -18.09 25.19
CA ILE A 144 26.38 -17.92 25.23
C ILE A 144 26.03 -16.52 25.75
N ASP A 145 26.69 -16.05 26.79
CA ASP A 145 26.43 -14.73 27.35
C ASP A 145 26.91 -13.61 26.41
N HIS A 146 28.04 -13.79 25.73
CA HIS A 146 28.47 -12.88 24.68
C HIS A 146 27.43 -12.78 23.55
N TYR A 147 26.91 -13.92 23.08
CA TYR A 147 25.86 -13.97 22.07
C TYR A 147 24.57 -13.27 22.52
N LYS A 148 24.15 -13.44 23.78
CA LYS A 148 22.96 -12.74 24.32
C LYS A 148 23.15 -11.22 24.27
N ILE A 149 24.32 -10.73 24.72
CA ILE A 149 24.64 -9.30 24.70
C ILE A 149 24.60 -8.78 23.26
N GLU A 150 25.26 -9.47 22.32
CA GLU A 150 25.28 -9.08 20.91
C GLU A 150 23.86 -9.07 20.31
N LYS A 151 23.05 -10.08 20.62
CA LYS A 151 21.65 -10.14 20.21
C LYS A 151 20.83 -8.97 20.74
N ASP A 152 21.00 -8.60 22.01
CA ASP A 152 20.29 -7.45 22.59
C ASP A 152 20.73 -6.14 21.92
N THR A 153 22.04 -5.97 21.65
CA THR A 153 22.53 -4.82 20.88
C THR A 153 21.96 -4.78 19.47
N PHE A 154 21.83 -5.94 18.81
CA PHE A 154 21.22 -6.02 17.48
C PHE A 154 19.74 -5.63 17.51
N GLN A 155 18.97 -6.10 18.49
CA GLN A 155 17.55 -5.74 18.63
C GLN A 155 17.36 -4.24 18.88
N THR A 156 18.21 -3.63 19.72
CA THR A 156 18.16 -2.18 19.93
C THR A 156 18.49 -1.43 18.64
N LEU A 157 19.52 -1.85 17.90
CA LEU A 157 19.87 -1.28 16.60
C LEU A 157 18.73 -1.43 15.58
N GLU A 158 18.10 -2.59 15.51
CA GLU A 158 16.95 -2.87 14.64
C GLU A 158 15.76 -1.95 14.97
N SER A 159 15.47 -1.75 16.26
CA SER A 159 14.42 -0.83 16.69
C SER A 159 14.69 0.62 16.28
N VAL A 160 15.96 1.07 16.34
CA VAL A 160 16.37 2.40 15.89
C VAL A 160 16.24 2.50 14.38
N TYR A 161 16.72 1.48 13.65
CA TYR A 161 16.61 1.41 12.20
C TYR A 161 15.15 1.52 11.74
N LEU A 162 14.24 0.73 12.32
CA LEU A 162 12.82 0.78 11.99
C LEU A 162 12.21 2.17 12.23
N ARG A 163 12.53 2.82 13.35
CA ARG A 163 12.10 4.21 13.60
C ARG A 163 12.64 5.18 12.55
N THR A 164 13.91 5.06 12.18
CA THR A 164 14.48 5.94 11.15
C THR A 164 13.85 5.73 9.78
N VAL A 165 13.39 4.52 9.47
CA VAL A 165 12.64 4.23 8.24
C VAL A 165 11.25 4.85 8.30
N GLU A 166 10.54 4.71 9.43
CA GLU A 166 9.23 5.35 9.64
C GLU A 166 9.33 6.88 9.53
N ASP A 167 10.35 7.49 10.14
CA ASP A 167 10.61 8.93 10.05
C ASP A 167 10.91 9.37 8.61
N LEU A 168 11.69 8.57 7.87
CA LEU A 168 12.01 8.84 6.47
C LEU A 168 10.76 8.75 5.58
N ASP A 169 9.91 7.76 5.79
CA ASP A 169 8.63 7.63 5.07
C ASP A 169 7.70 8.80 5.39
N GLY A 170 7.66 9.24 6.65
CA GLY A 170 6.97 10.46 7.07
C GLY A 170 7.45 11.69 6.30
N LEU A 171 8.77 11.93 6.28
CA LEU A 171 9.37 13.04 5.54
C LEU A 171 9.13 12.96 4.03
N GLN A 172 9.11 11.75 3.46
CA GLN A 172 8.78 11.58 2.05
C GLN A 172 7.33 11.94 1.76
N ASN A 173 6.39 11.51 2.61
CA ASN A 173 4.98 11.88 2.47
C ASN A 173 4.78 13.39 2.56
N ASP A 174 5.41 14.05 3.54
CA ASP A 174 5.38 15.50 3.68
C ASP A 174 5.94 16.19 2.43
N ARG A 175 7.08 15.71 1.90
CA ARG A 175 7.66 16.23 0.66
C ARG A 175 6.69 16.11 -0.52
N TRP A 176 5.99 14.99 -0.65
CA TRP A 176 5.00 14.78 -1.70
C TRP A 176 3.81 15.75 -1.57
N GLN A 177 3.32 15.96 -0.34
CA GLN A 177 2.25 16.94 -0.07
C GLN A 177 2.71 18.36 -0.43
N PHE A 178 3.89 18.79 0.01
CA PHE A 178 4.42 20.09 -0.35
C PHE A 178 4.60 20.25 -1.86
N GLN A 179 5.03 19.21 -2.56
CA GLN A 179 5.16 19.26 -4.02
C GLN A 179 3.80 19.39 -4.71
N GLN A 180 2.77 18.71 -4.21
CA GLN A 180 1.40 18.84 -4.70
C GLN A 180 0.85 20.26 -4.44
N ASP A 181 1.10 20.82 -3.26
CA ASP A 181 0.72 22.18 -2.91
C ASP A 181 1.40 23.20 -3.81
N ILE A 182 2.71 23.07 -4.03
CA ILE A 182 3.47 23.94 -4.95
C ILE A 182 2.90 23.85 -6.37
N ALA A 183 2.59 22.64 -6.85
CA ALA A 183 1.99 22.46 -8.18
C ALA A 183 0.61 23.14 -8.28
N SER A 184 -0.21 23.01 -7.24
CA SER A 184 -1.51 23.67 -7.16
C SER A 184 -1.38 25.20 -7.16
N GLN A 185 -0.43 25.73 -6.37
CA GLN A 185 -0.16 27.17 -6.28
C GLN A 185 0.38 27.72 -7.59
N ARG A 186 1.26 26.99 -8.29
CA ARG A 186 1.74 27.38 -9.63
C ARG A 186 0.61 27.43 -10.65
N SER A 187 -0.26 26.41 -10.67
CA SER A 187 -1.44 26.41 -11.54
C SER A 187 -2.38 27.59 -11.26
N LEU A 188 -2.63 27.89 -9.98
CA LEU A 188 -3.39 29.07 -9.58
C LEU A 188 -2.71 30.37 -10.05
N TYR A 189 -1.40 30.47 -9.84
CA TYR A 189 -0.58 31.62 -10.23
C TYR A 189 -0.66 31.88 -11.74
N ASP A 190 -0.41 30.87 -12.57
CA ASP A 190 -0.46 30.98 -14.03
C ASP A 190 -1.86 31.39 -14.53
N ARG A 191 -2.93 30.87 -13.89
CA ARG A 191 -4.30 31.28 -14.17
C ARG A 191 -4.55 32.74 -13.80
N THR A 192 -4.05 33.19 -12.65
CA THR A 192 -4.15 34.61 -12.26
C THR A 192 -3.39 35.51 -13.21
N ILE A 193 -2.18 35.14 -13.67
CA ILE A 193 -1.45 35.90 -14.68
C ILE A 193 -2.28 36.03 -15.95
N SER A 194 -2.75 34.90 -16.50
CA SER A 194 -3.55 34.90 -17.73
C SER A 194 -4.80 35.78 -17.58
N MET A 195 -5.46 35.72 -16.43
CA MET A 195 -6.62 36.57 -16.13
C MET A 195 -6.24 38.05 -16.02
N VAL A 196 -5.09 38.39 -15.44
CA VAL A 196 -4.61 39.78 -15.37
C VAL A 196 -4.30 40.30 -16.77
N GLU A 197 -3.57 39.54 -17.59
CA GLU A 197 -3.25 39.90 -18.97
C GLU A 197 -4.53 40.11 -19.81
N GLU A 198 -5.53 39.23 -19.66
CA GLU A 198 -6.84 39.41 -20.29
C GLU A 198 -7.50 40.73 -19.86
N LYS A 199 -7.48 41.05 -18.56
CA LYS A 199 -8.06 42.29 -18.03
C LYS A 199 -7.28 43.53 -18.47
N GLU A 200 -5.96 43.46 -18.54
CA GLU A 200 -5.11 44.52 -19.07
C GLU A 200 -5.46 44.80 -20.54
N SER A 201 -5.54 43.76 -21.38
CA SER A 201 -5.94 43.91 -22.79
C SER A 201 -7.35 44.50 -22.97
N LEU A 202 -8.27 44.18 -22.06
CA LEU A 202 -9.61 44.77 -22.05
C LEU A 202 -9.58 46.25 -21.65
N CYS A 203 -8.78 46.60 -20.64
CA CYS A 203 -8.57 47.98 -20.23
C CYS A 203 -7.95 48.82 -21.35
N GLU A 204 -6.98 48.28 -22.08
CA GLU A 204 -6.39 48.93 -23.27
C GLU A 204 -7.46 49.21 -24.34
N LYS A 205 -8.26 48.20 -24.71
CA LYS A 205 -9.36 48.36 -25.67
C LYS A 205 -10.41 49.38 -25.21
N LEU A 206 -10.73 49.41 -23.92
CA LEU A 206 -11.65 50.40 -23.36
C LEU A 206 -11.05 51.81 -23.41
N ASN A 207 -9.75 51.96 -23.12
CA ASN A 207 -9.06 53.23 -23.20
C ASN A 207 -9.01 53.77 -24.65
N GLU A 208 -8.74 52.90 -25.63
CA GLU A 208 -8.83 53.24 -27.06
C GLU A 208 -10.23 53.72 -27.42
N ARG A 209 -11.27 53.00 -26.99
CA ARG A 209 -12.67 53.38 -27.26
C ARG A 209 -13.06 54.71 -26.60
N ILE A 210 -12.56 54.99 -25.39
CA ILE A 210 -12.75 56.27 -24.71
C ILE A 210 -12.06 57.40 -25.49
N LEU A 211 -10.85 57.17 -26.02
CA LEU A 211 -10.13 58.14 -26.86
C LEU A 211 -10.92 58.45 -28.14
N GLU A 212 -11.42 57.43 -28.84
CA GLU A 212 -12.27 57.58 -30.02
C GLU A 212 -13.54 58.38 -29.70
N GLN A 213 -14.22 58.06 -28.59
CA GLN A 213 -15.42 58.78 -28.16
C GLN A 213 -15.13 60.26 -27.85
N LYS A 214 -14.02 60.56 -27.18
CA LYS A 214 -13.60 61.95 -26.93
C LYS A 214 -13.30 62.72 -28.22
N GLN A 215 -12.71 62.07 -29.22
CA GLN A 215 -12.49 62.68 -30.54
C GLN A 215 -13.82 62.96 -31.24
N ASN A 216 -14.72 61.98 -31.25
CA ASN A 216 -16.06 62.13 -31.82
C ASN A 216 -16.84 63.25 -31.14
N GLU A 217 -16.79 63.35 -29.80
CA GLU A 217 -17.42 64.43 -29.04
C GLU A 217 -16.91 65.81 -29.51
N LYS A 218 -15.59 65.97 -29.71
CA LYS A 218 -15.02 67.22 -30.24
C LYS A 218 -15.56 67.54 -31.63
N ILE A 219 -15.68 66.54 -32.52
CA ILE A 219 -16.23 66.70 -33.87
C ILE A 219 -17.70 67.13 -33.80
N TYR A 220 -18.53 66.43 -33.00
CA TYR A 220 -19.94 66.75 -32.83
C TYR A 220 -20.13 68.15 -32.24
N ARG A 221 -19.35 68.52 -31.22
CA ARG A 221 -19.36 69.87 -30.64
C ARG A 221 -19.00 70.94 -31.67
N GLY A 222 -18.06 70.65 -32.57
CA GLY A 222 -17.70 71.52 -33.70
C GLY A 222 -18.86 71.69 -34.69
N ARG A 223 -19.50 70.58 -35.10
CA ARG A 223 -20.68 70.61 -35.98
C ARG A 223 -21.85 71.36 -35.34
N GLN A 224 -22.09 71.17 -34.05
CA GLN A 224 -23.17 71.84 -33.33
C GLN A 224 -22.97 73.36 -33.33
N LYS A 225 -21.73 73.84 -33.08
CA LYS A 225 -21.41 75.26 -33.22
C LYS A 225 -21.65 75.80 -34.63
N GLN A 226 -21.33 75.02 -35.67
CA GLN A 226 -21.59 75.43 -37.06
C GLN A 226 -23.10 75.53 -37.35
N ILE A 227 -23.88 74.54 -36.92
CA ILE A 227 -25.34 74.54 -37.05
C ILE A 227 -25.94 75.73 -36.31
N ASP A 228 -25.49 76.04 -35.09
CA ASP A 228 -25.97 77.20 -34.33
C ASP A 228 -25.71 78.53 -35.06
N VAL A 229 -24.53 78.67 -35.69
CA VAL A 229 -24.20 79.86 -36.51
C VAL A 229 -25.11 79.94 -37.74
N GLN A 230 -25.34 78.81 -38.43
CA GLN A 230 -26.24 78.76 -39.58
C GLN A 230 -27.69 79.06 -39.18
N SER A 231 -28.17 78.51 -38.07
CA SER A 231 -29.50 78.78 -37.52
C SER A 231 -29.67 80.27 -37.28
N LYS A 232 -28.73 80.90 -36.56
CA LYS A 232 -28.78 82.36 -36.30
C LYS A 232 -28.79 83.19 -37.59
N ALA A 233 -28.03 82.77 -38.60
CA ALA A 233 -28.02 83.45 -39.90
C ALA A 233 -29.36 83.29 -40.65
N ILE A 234 -29.98 82.11 -40.58
CA ILE A 234 -31.32 81.86 -41.14
C ILE A 234 -32.37 82.68 -40.38
N ASP A 235 -32.30 82.72 -39.04
CA ASP A 235 -33.22 83.52 -38.22
C ASP A 235 -33.14 85.01 -38.56
N GLN A 236 -31.94 85.54 -38.81
CA GLN A 236 -31.75 86.92 -39.28
C GLN A 236 -32.35 87.14 -40.69
N LYS A 237 -32.16 86.19 -41.61
CA LYS A 237 -32.78 86.24 -42.95
C LYS A 237 -34.31 86.16 -42.86
N LEU A 238 -34.85 85.32 -41.98
CA LEU A 238 -36.29 85.22 -41.73
C LEU A 238 -36.84 86.52 -41.14
N ALA A 239 -36.15 87.12 -40.16
CA ALA A 239 -36.56 88.39 -39.56
C ALA A 239 -36.59 89.54 -40.59
N SER A 240 -35.55 89.64 -41.44
CA SER A 240 -35.52 90.64 -42.51
C SER A 240 -36.59 90.39 -43.59
N SER A 241 -36.83 89.13 -43.96
CA SER A 241 -37.91 88.78 -44.89
C SER A 241 -39.30 89.07 -44.31
N LYS A 242 -39.54 88.79 -43.02
CA LYS A 242 -40.79 89.16 -42.33
C LYS A 242 -41.00 90.67 -42.33
N ASN A 243 -39.98 91.44 -41.95
CA ASN A 243 -40.06 92.91 -42.01
C ASN A 243 -40.37 93.44 -43.43
N ASN A 244 -39.83 92.79 -44.46
CA ASN A 244 -40.15 93.14 -45.84
C ASN A 244 -41.57 92.76 -46.23
N LEU A 245 -42.06 91.61 -45.78
CA LEU A 245 -43.44 91.17 -45.96
C LEU A 245 -44.42 92.14 -45.30
N ASP A 246 -44.18 92.55 -44.05
CA ASP A 246 -44.99 93.55 -43.34
C ASP A 246 -45.02 94.90 -44.09
N LYS A 247 -43.90 95.31 -44.69
CA LYS A 247 -43.83 96.52 -45.54
C LYS A 247 -44.63 96.38 -46.83
N ILE A 248 -44.68 95.19 -47.42
CA ILE A 248 -45.46 94.93 -48.63
C ILE A 248 -46.94 94.85 -48.28
N GLU A 249 -47.32 94.17 -47.20
CA GLU A 249 -48.71 94.08 -46.72
C GLU A 249 -49.28 95.46 -46.39
N SER A 250 -48.53 96.32 -45.69
CA SER A 250 -48.95 97.70 -45.42
C SER A 250 -49.13 98.52 -46.70
N LYS A 251 -48.24 98.37 -47.70
CA LYS A 251 -48.43 98.99 -49.03
C LYS A 251 -49.66 98.46 -49.75
N LEU A 252 -49.92 97.16 -49.67
CA LEU A 252 -51.07 96.51 -50.29
C LEU A 252 -52.37 97.03 -49.66
N GLN A 253 -52.41 97.19 -48.32
CA GLN A 253 -53.52 97.82 -47.63
C GLN A 253 -53.76 99.27 -48.08
N ILE A 254 -52.70 100.08 -48.23
CA ILE A 254 -52.83 101.45 -48.74
C ILE A 254 -53.42 101.44 -50.16
N LEU A 255 -52.88 100.60 -51.06
CA LEU A 255 -53.38 100.48 -52.43
C LEU A 255 -54.83 100.00 -52.49
N GLN A 256 -55.24 99.08 -51.61
CA GLN A 256 -56.64 98.64 -51.51
C GLN A 256 -57.56 99.78 -51.05
N ILE A 257 -57.12 100.63 -50.13
CA ILE A 257 -57.88 101.82 -49.71
C ILE A 257 -58.00 102.80 -50.88
N GLU A 258 -56.90 103.06 -51.59
CA GLU A 258 -56.88 103.92 -52.78
C GLU A 258 -57.79 103.37 -53.89
N GLU A 259 -57.75 102.06 -54.15
CA GLU A 259 -58.64 101.39 -55.10
C GLU A 259 -60.10 101.59 -54.71
N GLN A 260 -60.46 101.39 -53.44
CA GLN A 260 -61.82 101.61 -52.95
C GLN A 260 -62.25 103.08 -53.08
N GLU A 261 -61.36 104.04 -52.87
CA GLU A 261 -61.64 105.46 -53.10
C GLU A 261 -61.85 105.77 -54.58
N LEU A 262 -60.99 105.25 -55.46
CA LEU A 262 -61.14 105.36 -56.91
C LEU A 262 -62.44 104.74 -57.40
N VAL A 263 -62.83 103.57 -56.90
CA VAL A 263 -64.10 102.93 -57.20
C VAL A 263 -65.28 103.80 -56.75
N LYS A 264 -65.22 104.40 -55.55
CA LYS A 264 -66.24 105.36 -55.09
C LYS A 264 -66.31 106.59 -55.99
N GLN A 265 -65.16 107.15 -56.38
CA GLN A 265 -65.09 108.28 -57.30
C GLN A 265 -65.66 107.93 -58.67
N TYR A 266 -65.33 106.74 -59.19
CA TYR A 266 -65.86 106.22 -60.45
C TYR A 266 -67.39 106.08 -60.39
N HIS A 267 -67.94 105.45 -59.36
CA HIS A 267 -69.38 105.34 -59.20
C HIS A 267 -70.07 106.70 -59.05
N HIS A 268 -69.45 107.66 -58.34
CA HIS A 268 -69.95 109.02 -58.25
C HIS A 268 -69.97 109.74 -59.61
N LEU A 269 -68.90 109.62 -60.39
CA LEU A 269 -68.79 110.19 -61.74
C LEU A 269 -69.76 109.52 -62.71
N SER A 270 -69.92 108.19 -62.63
CA SER A 270 -70.89 107.45 -63.44
C SER A 270 -72.31 107.92 -63.14
N ALA A 271 -72.70 108.01 -61.86
CA ALA A 271 -74.02 108.52 -61.48
C ALA A 271 -74.24 109.96 -61.96
N LYS A 272 -73.19 110.80 -61.94
CA LYS A 272 -73.27 112.17 -62.46
C LYS A 272 -73.41 112.21 -63.98
N LYS A 273 -72.73 111.30 -64.69
CA LYS A 273 -72.89 111.13 -66.14
C LYS A 273 -74.32 110.71 -66.48
N ASP A 274 -74.83 109.67 -65.84
CA ASP A 274 -76.19 109.16 -66.08
C ASP A 274 -77.26 110.23 -65.80
N SER A 275 -77.05 111.05 -64.76
CA SER A 275 -77.91 112.21 -64.46
C SER A 275 -77.90 113.28 -65.56
N LEU A 276 -76.74 113.59 -66.14
CA LEU A 276 -76.62 114.57 -67.23
C LEU A 276 -77.20 114.03 -68.53
N GLU A 277 -77.03 112.74 -68.80
CA GLU A 277 -77.61 112.05 -69.95
C GLU A 277 -79.14 112.06 -69.87
N SER A 278 -79.69 111.82 -68.67
CA SER A 278 -81.13 111.93 -68.38
C SER A 278 -81.68 113.35 -68.55
N GLN A 279 -80.91 114.38 -68.17
CA GLN A 279 -81.27 115.78 -68.42
C GLN A 279 -81.26 116.10 -69.92
N ASN A 280 -80.29 115.58 -70.66
CA ASN A 280 -80.16 115.85 -72.09
C ASN A 280 -81.32 115.21 -72.87
N SER A 281 -81.70 113.96 -72.54
CA SER A 281 -82.88 113.31 -73.12
C SER A 281 -84.18 114.06 -72.84
N PHE A 282 -84.34 114.63 -71.63
CA PHE A 282 -85.51 115.44 -71.28
C PHE A 282 -85.63 116.71 -72.13
N TYR A 283 -84.52 117.44 -72.34
CA TYR A 283 -84.53 118.63 -73.20
C TYR A 283 -84.73 118.28 -74.69
N GLN A 284 -84.25 117.13 -75.14
CA GLN A 284 -84.47 116.65 -76.50
C GLN A 284 -85.95 116.36 -76.79
N GLU A 285 -86.66 115.70 -75.88
CA GLU A 285 -88.11 115.44 -76.03
C GLU A 285 -88.93 116.74 -76.09
N LEU A 286 -88.50 117.79 -75.37
CA LEU A 286 -89.16 119.09 -75.33
C LEU A 286 -89.07 119.86 -76.68
N VAL A 287 -88.00 119.65 -77.44
CA VAL A 287 -87.77 120.31 -78.73
C VAL A 287 -88.52 119.62 -79.87
N GLU A 288 -88.67 118.30 -79.83
CA GLU A 288 -89.32 117.52 -80.89
C GLU A 288 -90.86 117.64 -80.89
N SER A 289 -91.49 117.92 -79.74
CA SER A 289 -92.96 118.01 -79.63
C SER A 289 -93.57 119.34 -80.08
N LYS A 290 -92.77 120.40 -80.33
CA LYS A 290 -93.21 121.76 -80.76
C LYS A 290 -94.49 122.27 -80.09
N GLU A 291 -94.68 121.98 -78.80
CA GLU A 291 -95.77 122.53 -77.99
C GLU A 291 -95.47 124.01 -77.68
N GLY A 292 -96.32 124.91 -78.18
CA GLY A 292 -96.15 126.36 -78.02
C GLY A 292 -96.87 127.23 -79.06
N PHE A 293 -97.28 126.66 -80.22
CA PHE A 293 -97.99 127.41 -81.27
C PHE A 293 -99.50 127.12 -81.32
N PRO A 294 -100.37 128.14 -81.50
CA PRO A 294 -101.83 127.96 -81.66
C PRO A 294 -102.19 127.09 -82.88
N GLU A 295 -103.25 126.29 -82.73
CA GLU A 295 -103.62 125.18 -83.64
C GLU A 295 -103.82 125.59 -85.10
N GLY A 296 -104.32 126.82 -85.34
CA GLY A 296 -104.45 127.38 -86.69
C GLY A 296 -103.11 127.66 -87.38
N THR A 297 -102.08 128.05 -86.61
CA THR A 297 -100.73 128.37 -87.11
C THR A 297 -99.94 127.08 -87.39
N ARG A 298 -100.15 126.04 -86.57
CA ARG A 298 -99.54 124.72 -86.72
C ARG A 298 -99.93 124.04 -88.03
N TYR A 299 -101.22 124.09 -88.39
CA TYR A 299 -101.75 123.45 -89.61
C TYR A 299 -101.17 124.03 -90.91
N VAL A 300 -100.87 125.33 -90.93
CA VAL A 300 -100.32 126.02 -92.11
C VAL A 300 -98.81 125.76 -92.26
N LEU A 301 -98.08 125.65 -91.14
CA LEU A 301 -96.64 125.34 -91.13
C LEU A 301 -96.33 123.86 -91.40
N GLU A 302 -97.22 122.94 -91.02
CA GLU A 302 -97.10 121.51 -91.32
C GLU A 302 -97.42 121.17 -92.79
N ASN A 303 -98.08 122.07 -93.54
CA ASN A 303 -98.51 121.85 -94.93
C ASN A 303 -98.04 122.95 -95.92
N PRO A 304 -96.72 123.16 -96.09
CA PRO A 304 -96.16 124.28 -96.86
C PRO A 304 -96.50 124.26 -98.36
N LYS A 305 -96.93 123.13 -98.92
CA LYS A 305 -97.29 123.00 -100.35
C LYS A 305 -98.66 123.57 -100.72
N LYS A 306 -99.59 123.76 -99.76
CA LYS A 306 -100.95 124.27 -100.01
C LYS A 306 -101.05 125.80 -100.00
N PHE A 307 -100.10 126.50 -99.38
CA PHE A 307 -100.14 127.95 -99.16
C PHE A 307 -98.83 128.62 -99.63
N PRO A 308 -98.59 128.72 -100.95
CA PRO A 308 -97.31 129.19 -101.48
C PRO A 308 -97.00 130.68 -101.22
N ASN A 309 -97.99 131.47 -100.80
CA ASN A 309 -97.82 132.92 -100.59
C ASN A 309 -97.52 133.32 -99.12
N VAL A 310 -97.37 132.35 -98.22
CA VAL A 310 -97.02 132.57 -96.80
C VAL A 310 -95.51 132.43 -96.63
N LEU A 311 -94.85 133.47 -96.10
CA LEU A 311 -93.39 133.54 -95.98
C LEU A 311 -92.84 133.07 -94.63
N GLY A 312 -93.68 132.93 -93.61
CA GLY A 312 -93.29 132.51 -92.25
C GLY A 312 -93.99 133.33 -91.17
N THR A 313 -93.72 133.00 -89.90
CA THR A 313 -94.18 133.78 -88.75
C THR A 313 -93.32 135.02 -88.57
N VAL A 314 -93.90 136.06 -87.96
CA VAL A 314 -93.22 137.35 -87.73
C VAL A 314 -91.92 137.17 -86.94
N ALA A 315 -91.87 136.23 -85.99
CA ALA A 315 -90.68 135.94 -85.19
C ALA A 315 -89.47 135.45 -86.01
N ASP A 316 -89.69 134.61 -87.03
CA ASP A 316 -88.62 133.99 -87.82
C ASP A 316 -87.95 134.96 -88.81
N VAL A 317 -88.56 136.13 -89.05
CA VAL A 317 -88.00 137.14 -89.97
C VAL A 317 -86.99 138.06 -89.26
N PHE A 318 -87.01 138.13 -87.93
CA PHE A 318 -86.08 138.95 -87.16
C PHE A 318 -84.86 138.14 -86.69
N LEU A 319 -83.72 138.36 -87.34
CA LEU A 319 -82.41 137.90 -86.86
C LEU A 319 -81.87 138.88 -85.81
N VAL A 320 -81.84 138.47 -84.55
CA VAL A 320 -81.37 139.31 -83.42
C VAL A 320 -80.41 138.53 -82.53
N ASP A 321 -79.41 139.24 -81.96
CA ASP A 321 -78.44 138.71 -80.99
C ASP A 321 -79.12 138.19 -79.71
N ASP A 322 -78.66 137.04 -79.19
CA ASP A 322 -79.33 136.26 -78.12
C ASP A 322 -79.68 137.08 -76.86
N LEU A 323 -78.90 138.12 -76.53
CA LEU A 323 -79.14 138.99 -75.38
C LEU A 323 -80.45 139.79 -75.45
N TYR A 324 -80.97 140.05 -76.65
CA TYR A 324 -82.18 140.87 -76.85
C TYR A 324 -83.39 140.06 -77.28
N ARG A 325 -83.25 138.73 -77.38
CA ARG A 325 -84.30 137.83 -77.85
C ARG A 325 -85.52 137.83 -76.94
N ASP A 326 -85.29 137.74 -75.62
CA ASP A 326 -86.36 137.72 -74.61
C ASP A 326 -87.19 139.02 -74.58
N ALA A 327 -86.54 140.16 -74.84
CA ALA A 327 -87.21 141.46 -74.90
C ALA A 327 -88.07 141.59 -76.17
N LEU A 328 -87.62 141.02 -77.28
CA LEU A 328 -88.33 141.05 -78.56
C LEU A 328 -89.55 140.13 -78.55
N GLU A 329 -89.43 138.91 -78.00
CA GLU A 329 -90.59 138.01 -77.81
C GLU A 329 -91.60 138.60 -76.83
N SER A 330 -91.15 139.19 -75.72
CA SER A 330 -92.06 139.86 -74.77
C SER A 330 -92.78 141.08 -75.38
N GLY A 331 -92.14 141.79 -76.31
CA GLY A 331 -92.71 142.97 -76.98
C GLY A 331 -93.64 142.64 -78.15
N LEU A 332 -93.35 141.58 -78.90
CA LEU A 332 -94.23 141.10 -79.98
C LEU A 332 -95.41 140.28 -79.44
N GLY A 333 -95.26 139.61 -78.30
CA GLY A 333 -96.34 138.83 -77.67
C GLY A 333 -97.08 137.96 -78.69
N ASP A 334 -98.41 138.03 -78.69
CA ASP A 334 -99.27 137.26 -79.61
C ASP A 334 -99.06 137.60 -81.10
N LEU A 335 -98.52 138.79 -81.44
CA LEU A 335 -98.22 139.15 -82.83
C LEU A 335 -97.01 138.38 -83.40
N SER A 336 -96.17 137.80 -82.54
CA SER A 336 -95.05 136.93 -82.96
C SER A 336 -95.53 135.71 -83.74
N HIS A 337 -96.75 135.24 -83.42
CA HIS A 337 -97.41 134.09 -84.03
C HIS A 337 -98.21 134.42 -85.30
N CYS A 338 -98.30 135.71 -85.67
CA CYS A 338 -98.97 136.11 -86.91
C CYS A 338 -98.13 135.75 -88.14
N MET A 339 -98.81 135.45 -89.24
CA MET A 339 -98.21 134.94 -90.47
C MET A 339 -98.02 136.08 -91.49
N ILE A 340 -96.84 136.19 -92.06
CA ILE A 340 -96.54 137.20 -93.09
C ILE A 340 -96.88 136.64 -94.47
N THR A 341 -97.68 137.38 -95.24
CA THR A 341 -98.05 137.03 -96.63
C THR A 341 -97.67 138.14 -97.61
N LYS A 342 -97.42 137.79 -98.88
CA LYS A 342 -97.15 138.74 -99.97
C LYS A 342 -98.46 139.18 -100.64
N ASP A 343 -98.60 140.49 -100.85
CA ASP A 343 -99.86 141.14 -101.26
C ASP A 343 -100.22 140.95 -102.75
N LYS A 344 -101.49 140.58 -102.99
CA LYS A 344 -102.32 140.88 -104.16
C LYS A 344 -103.79 140.52 -103.92
#